data_AF-A0A950QE62-F1
#
_entry.id   AF-A0A950QE62-F1
#
_cell.length_a   1.000
_cell.length_b   1.000
_cell.length_c   1.000
_cell.angle_alpha   90.00
_cell.angle_beta   90.00
_cell.angle_gamma   90.00
#
_symmetry.space_group_name_H-M   'P 1'
#
loop_
_entity.id
_entity.type
_entity.pdbx_description
1 polymer ?
#
loop_
_entity_poly.entity_id
_entity_poly.type
_entity_poly.pdbx_seq_one_letter_code
_entity_poly.pdbx_strand_id
1 'polypeptide(L)'
;DQAQIQQQALNQRIESEARNALDSYQAALSRLSAASQARASAESVYASELRKFHNGGSTTFLVLQRQVELAEARGSELQAQTDLNKAVVELQRVEGTILSDNGVNLQTLGAQALPNTPKPR
;
A
#
# COMPACT_ATOMS: atom_id res chain seq x y z
N ASP A 1 22.09 27.88 -24.11
CA ASP A 1 20.77 27.37 -24.55
C ASP A 1 20.56 25.90 -24.22
N GLN A 2 21.42 24.98 -24.65
CA GLN A 2 21.23 23.53 -24.43
C GLN A 2 21.10 23.13 -22.94
N ALA A 3 21.89 23.75 -22.05
CA ALA A 3 21.82 23.53 -20.60
C ALA A 3 20.50 24.01 -19.97
N GLN A 4 19.92 25.11 -20.48
CA GLN A 4 18.63 25.62 -19.98
C GLN A 4 17.47 24.72 -20.40
N ILE A 5 17.50 24.21 -21.64
CA ILE A 5 16.50 23.25 -22.14
C ILE A 5 16.53 21.96 -21.32
N GLN A 6 17.73 21.46 -20.99
CA GLN A 6 17.88 20.26 -20.15
C GLN A 6 17.35 20.48 -18.73
N GLN A 7 17.61 21.63 -18.11
CA GLN A 7 17.05 21.95 -16.78
C GLN A 7 15.54 22.08 -16.80
N GLN A 8 14.97 22.73 -17.81
CA GLN A 8 13.52 22.88 -17.92
C GLN A 8 12.83 21.52 -18.11
N ALA A 9 13.39 20.63 -18.93
CA ALA A 9 12.90 19.27 -19.10
C ALA A 9 12.99 18.44 -17.80
N LEU A 10 14.07 18.60 -17.03
CA LEU A 10 14.23 17.95 -15.73
C LEU A 10 13.17 18.41 -14.73
N ASN A 11 12.94 19.72 -14.61
CA ASN A 11 11.93 20.28 -13.71
C ASN A 11 10.52 19.79 -14.06
N GLN A 12 10.17 19.80 -15.35
CA GLN A 12 8.87 19.29 -15.81
C GLN A 12 8.70 17.80 -15.49
N ARG A 13 9.76 17.00 -15.61
CA ARG A 13 9.74 15.57 -15.24
C ARG A 13 9.50 15.39 -13.75
N ILE A 14 10.24 16.12 -12.90
CA ILE A 14 10.09 16.05 -11.43
C ILE A 14 8.67 16.45 -11.01
N GLU A 15 8.13 17.55 -11.56
CA GLU A 15 6.77 17.97 -11.23
C GLU A 15 5.70 16.95 -11.63
N SER A 16 5.86 16.33 -12.81
CA SER A 16 4.95 15.28 -13.28
C SER A 16 5.02 14.04 -12.37
N GLU A 17 6.23 13.63 -12.02
CA GLU A 17 6.48 12.51 -11.11
C GLU A 17 5.86 12.75 -9.73
N ALA A 18 5.97 13.98 -9.19
CA ALA A 18 5.42 14.35 -7.90
C ALA A 18 3.89 14.32 -7.89
N ARG A 19 3.27 14.87 -8.95
CA ARG A 19 1.81 14.80 -9.13
C ARG A 19 1.32 13.36 -9.22
N ASN A 20 1.97 12.54 -10.03
CA ASN A 20 1.59 11.13 -10.18
C ASN A 20 1.72 10.34 -8.87
N ALA A 21 2.77 10.61 -8.06
CA ALA A 21 2.95 9.98 -6.76
C ALA A 21 1.83 10.38 -5.77
N LEU A 22 1.48 11.66 -5.73
CA LEU A 22 0.39 12.17 -4.89
C LEU A 22 -0.97 11.57 -5.29
N ASP A 23 -1.27 11.55 -6.58
CA ASP A 23 -2.51 10.97 -7.10
C ASP A 23 -2.60 9.47 -6.79
N SER A 24 -1.48 8.76 -6.92
CA SER A 24 -1.38 7.33 -6.59
C SER A 24 -1.62 7.08 -5.10
N TYR A 25 -1.07 7.92 -4.23
CA TYR A 25 -1.29 7.86 -2.79
C TYR A 25 -2.76 8.10 -2.41
N GLN A 26 -3.39 9.14 -2.96
CA GLN A 26 -4.81 9.43 -2.71
C GLN A 26 -5.73 8.30 -3.20
N ALA A 27 -5.42 7.73 -4.37
CA ALA A 27 -6.13 6.58 -4.90
C ALA A 27 -5.95 5.33 -4.03
N ALA A 28 -4.76 5.09 -3.49
CA ALA A 28 -4.48 3.97 -2.59
C ALA A 28 -5.20 4.13 -1.24
N LEU A 29 -5.23 5.35 -0.67
CA LEU A 29 -6.02 5.66 0.53
C LEU A 29 -7.51 5.37 0.33
N SER A 30 -8.05 5.81 -0.81
CA SER A 30 -9.46 5.60 -1.15
C SER A 30 -9.78 4.10 -1.31
N ARG A 31 -8.87 3.34 -1.95
CA ARG A 31 -8.98 1.88 -2.08
C ARG A 31 -8.97 1.18 -0.72
N LEU A 32 -8.08 1.59 0.19
CA LEU A 32 -8.04 1.04 1.55
C LEU A 32 -9.34 1.32 2.31
N SER A 33 -9.84 2.55 2.24
CA SER A 33 -11.11 2.92 2.89
C SER A 33 -12.27 2.06 2.37
N ALA A 34 -12.38 1.88 1.05
CA ALA A 34 -13.41 1.04 0.45
C ALA A 34 -13.27 -0.43 0.85
N ALA A 35 -12.04 -0.98 0.82
CA ALA A 35 -11.79 -2.36 1.21
C ALA A 35 -12.11 -2.62 2.70
N SER A 36 -11.80 -1.66 3.58
CA SER A 36 -12.12 -1.76 5.01
C SER A 36 -13.63 -1.77 5.26
N GLN A 37 -14.39 -0.93 4.55
CA GLN A 37 -15.86 -0.92 4.61
C GLN A 37 -16.47 -2.22 4.06
N ALA A 38 -15.90 -2.75 2.96
CA ALA A 38 -16.32 -4.04 2.41
C ALA A 38 -16.07 -5.19 3.40
N ARG A 39 -14.90 -5.22 4.05
CA ARG A 39 -14.57 -6.19 5.11
C ARG A 39 -15.52 -6.10 6.30
N ALA A 40 -15.83 -4.89 6.76
CA ALA A 40 -16.80 -4.67 7.84
C ALA A 40 -18.22 -5.15 7.46
N SER A 41 -18.63 -4.91 6.22
CA SER A 41 -19.92 -5.36 5.70
C SER A 41 -19.99 -6.89 5.62
N ALA A 42 -18.95 -7.54 5.09
CA ALA A 42 -18.85 -8.99 5.03
C ALA A 42 -18.87 -9.64 6.43
N GLU A 43 -18.26 -8.99 7.42
CA GLU A 43 -18.28 -9.45 8.81
C GLU A 43 -19.70 -9.42 9.40
N SER A 44 -20.45 -8.34 9.15
CA SER A 44 -21.85 -8.21 9.56
C SER A 44 -22.75 -9.25 8.88
N VAL A 45 -22.52 -9.52 7.59
CA VAL A 45 -23.25 -10.56 6.84
C VAL A 45 -22.96 -11.94 7.43
N TYR A 46 -21.70 -12.30 7.64
CA TYR A 46 -21.31 -13.56 8.27
C TYR A 46 -21.93 -13.73 9.66
N ALA A 47 -21.86 -12.71 10.51
CA ALA A 47 -22.46 -12.75 11.84
C ALA A 47 -23.99 -12.93 11.78
N SER A 48 -24.64 -12.31 10.80
CA SER A 48 -26.09 -12.44 10.58
C SER A 48 -26.47 -13.83 10.08
N GLU A 49 -25.68 -14.42 9.19
CA GLU A 49 -25.87 -15.80 8.72
C GLU A 49 -25.70 -16.80 9.85
N LEU A 50 -24.70 -16.61 10.72
CA LEU A 50 -24.48 -17.44 11.89
C LEU A 50 -25.67 -17.42 12.86
N ARG A 51 -26.25 -16.23 13.11
CA ARG A 51 -27.49 -16.12 13.93
C ARG A 51 -28.67 -16.86 13.29
N LYS A 52 -28.84 -16.76 11.97
CA LYS A 52 -29.89 -17.52 11.26
C LYS A 52 -29.68 -19.03 11.38
N PHE A 53 -28.43 -19.48 11.24
CA PHE A 53 -28.08 -20.90 11.37
C PHE A 53 -28.43 -21.45 12.76
N HIS A 54 -28.09 -20.73 13.83
CA HIS A 54 -28.44 -21.15 15.20
C HIS A 54 -29.95 -21.26 15.45
N ASN A 55 -30.75 -20.46 14.74
CA ASN A 55 -32.21 -20.51 14.83
C ASN A 55 -32.85 -21.50 13.82
N GLY A 56 -32.03 -22.30 13.12
CA GLY A 56 -32.48 -23.27 12.11
C GLY A 56 -32.90 -22.67 10.76
N GLY A 57 -32.71 -21.36 10.57
CA GLY A 57 -33.08 -20.62 9.36
C GLY A 57 -31.98 -20.54 8.29
N SER A 58 -30.89 -21.27 8.44
CA SER A 58 -29.78 -21.32 7.48
C SER A 58 -29.12 -22.71 7.46
N THR A 59 -28.14 -22.90 6.58
CA THR A 59 -27.41 -24.16 6.40
C THR A 59 -25.91 -23.95 6.64
N THR A 60 -25.20 -25.03 6.99
CA THR A 60 -23.74 -25.02 7.15
C THR A 60 -23.03 -24.55 5.88
N PHE A 61 -23.57 -24.90 4.71
CA PHE A 61 -23.06 -24.45 3.42
C PHE A 61 -23.09 -22.92 3.29
N LEU A 62 -24.22 -22.30 3.65
CA LEU A 62 -24.37 -20.84 3.58
C LEU A 62 -23.44 -20.12 4.56
N VAL A 63 -23.28 -20.65 5.78
CA VAL A 63 -22.33 -20.12 6.77
C VAL A 63 -20.90 -20.18 6.24
N LEU A 64 -20.49 -21.32 5.66
CA LEU A 64 -19.16 -21.46 5.07
C LEU A 64 -18.94 -20.51 3.89
N GLN A 65 -19.96 -20.35 3.03
CA GLN A 65 -19.91 -19.39 1.93
C GLN A 65 -19.64 -17.97 2.45
N ARG A 66 -20.36 -17.50 3.48
CA ARG A 66 -20.11 -16.17 4.08
C ARG A 66 -18.75 -16.06 4.75
N GLN A 67 -18.26 -17.15 5.32
CA GLN A 67 -16.92 -17.18 5.92
C GLN A 67 -15.83 -17.01 4.86
N VAL A 68 -15.98 -17.65 3.70
CA VAL A 68 -15.06 -17.49 2.55
C VAL A 68 -15.11 -16.05 2.03
N GLU A 69 -16.31 -15.49 1.83
CA GLU A 69 -16.49 -14.09 1.40
C GLU A 69 -15.81 -13.10 2.38
N LEU A 70 -15.92 -13.32 3.70
CA LEU A 70 -15.23 -12.52 4.70
C LEU A 70 -13.69 -12.68 4.62
N ALA A 71 -13.20 -13.90 4.36
CA ALA A 71 -11.77 -14.14 4.21
C ALA A 71 -11.20 -13.44 2.97
N GLU A 72 -11.93 -13.46 1.85
CA GLU A 72 -11.58 -12.73 0.63
C GLU A 72 -11.54 -11.23 0.88
N ALA A 73 -12.57 -10.67 1.54
CA ALA A 73 -12.61 -9.25 1.88
C ALA A 73 -11.44 -8.81 2.77
N ARG A 74 -11.03 -9.65 3.74
CA ARG A 74 -9.82 -9.42 4.56
C ARG A 74 -8.55 -9.44 3.71
N GLY A 75 -8.45 -10.36 2.75
CA GLY A 75 -7.34 -10.42 1.81
C GLY A 75 -7.24 -9.15 0.96
N SER A 76 -8.36 -8.67 0.42
CA SER A 76 -8.40 -7.42 -0.35
C SER A 76 -8.02 -6.19 0.49
N GLU A 77 -8.46 -6.11 1.75
CA GLU A 77 -8.05 -5.02 2.65
C GLU A 77 -6.54 -5.04 2.92
N LEU A 78 -5.96 -6.22 3.19
CA LEU A 78 -4.51 -6.36 3.39
C LEU A 78 -3.70 -5.95 2.15
N GLN A 79 -4.18 -6.32 0.96
CA GLN A 79 -3.56 -5.89 -0.28
C GLN A 79 -3.63 -4.37 -0.44
N ALA A 80 -4.78 -3.75 -0.15
CA ALA A 80 -4.94 -2.31 -0.21
C ALA A 80 -4.03 -1.57 0.79
N GLN A 81 -3.81 -2.12 1.99
CA GLN A 81 -2.82 -1.59 2.95
C GLN A 81 -1.40 -1.65 2.36
N THR A 82 -1.05 -2.77 1.74
CA THR A 82 0.26 -2.93 1.09
C THR A 82 0.46 -1.93 -0.06
N ASP A 83 -0.57 -1.71 -0.87
CA ASP A 83 -0.53 -0.75 -1.96
C ASP A 83 -0.41 0.70 -1.45
N LEU A 84 -1.08 1.04 -0.36
CA LEU A 84 -0.91 2.32 0.31
C LEU A 84 0.52 2.50 0.82
N ASN A 85 1.10 1.49 1.47
CA ASN A 85 2.48 1.56 1.95
C ASN A 85 3.47 1.80 0.80
N LYS A 86 3.27 1.14 -0.36
CA LYS A 86 4.08 1.40 -1.55
C LYS A 86 3.92 2.84 -2.05
N ALA A 87 2.69 3.36 -2.07
CA ALA A 87 2.43 4.72 -2.52
C ALA A 87 3.03 5.78 -1.57
N VAL A 88 3.05 5.52 -0.26
CA VAL A 88 3.74 6.37 0.73
C VAL A 88 5.25 6.41 0.45
N VAL A 89 5.87 5.24 0.25
CA VAL A 89 7.30 5.17 -0.06
C VAL A 89 7.61 5.92 -1.37
N GLU A 90 6.78 5.77 -2.40
CA GLU A 90 6.98 6.48 -3.66
C GLU A 90 6.80 8.00 -3.51
N LEU A 91 5.83 8.46 -2.72
CA LEU A 91 5.66 9.89 -2.43
C LEU A 91 6.90 10.46 -1.73
N GLN A 92 7.41 9.77 -0.71
CA GLN A 92 8.66 10.13 -0.03
C GLN A 92 9.84 10.16 -1.02
N ARG A 93 9.85 9.31 -2.06
CA ARG A 93 10.94 9.24 -3.04
C ARG A 93 11.02 10.53 -3.82
N VAL A 94 9.86 10.97 -4.29
CA VAL A 94 9.77 12.14 -5.18
C VAL A 94 9.95 13.44 -4.41
N GLU A 95 9.55 13.47 -3.14
CA GLU A 95 9.85 14.58 -2.22
C GLU A 95 11.35 14.66 -1.84
N GLY A 96 12.14 13.62 -2.13
CA GLY A 96 13.54 13.53 -1.73
C GLY A 96 13.73 13.27 -0.23
N THR A 97 12.66 12.86 0.46
CA THR A 97 12.63 12.65 1.92
C THR A 97 12.86 11.20 2.33
N ILE A 98 12.82 10.22 1.41
CA ILE A 98 13.05 8.79 1.74
C ILE A 98 14.24 8.57 2.66
N LEU A 99 15.39 9.16 2.32
CA LEU A 99 16.63 8.90 3.04
C LEU A 99 16.59 9.54 4.43
N SER A 100 16.03 10.75 4.54
CA SER A 100 15.83 11.45 5.80
C SER A 100 14.83 10.72 6.73
N ASP A 101 13.69 10.29 6.19
CA ASP A 101 12.60 9.62 6.93
C ASP A 101 12.98 8.21 7.37
N ASN A 102 13.84 7.52 6.61
CA ASN A 102 14.39 6.21 6.97
C ASN A 102 15.73 6.30 7.75
N GLY A 103 16.15 7.49 8.17
CA GLY A 103 17.35 7.69 8.98
C GLY A 103 18.69 7.41 8.26
N VAL A 104 18.71 7.45 6.94
CA VAL A 104 19.87 7.18 6.08
C VAL A 104 20.57 8.50 5.73
N ASN A 105 21.79 8.68 6.24
CA ASN A 105 22.62 9.86 5.95
C ASN A 105 23.52 9.62 4.73
N LEU A 106 23.33 10.39 3.66
CA LEU A 106 24.11 10.31 2.41
C LEU A 106 25.62 10.56 2.62
N GLN A 107 26.00 11.40 3.59
CA GLN A 107 27.41 11.59 3.93
C GLN A 107 28.04 10.34 4.56
N THR A 108 27.26 9.49 5.24
CA THR A 108 27.77 8.24 5.81
C THR A 108 27.91 7.12 4.78
N LEU A 109 27.07 7.12 3.74
CA LEU A 109 27.12 6.15 2.64
C LEU A 109 28.31 6.41 1.68
N GLY A 110 28.69 7.67 1.47
CA GLY A 110 29.87 8.01 0.66
C GLY A 110 31.21 7.81 1.39
N ALA A 111 31.19 7.65 2.72
CA ALA A 111 32.39 7.55 3.55
C ALA A 111 32.68 6.13 4.09
N GLN A 112 31.76 5.18 3.93
CA GLN A 112 31.95 3.79 4.33
C GLN A 112 32.28 2.94 3.11
N ALA A 113 33.59 2.71 2.88
CA ALA A 113 34.03 1.58 2.09
C ALA A 113 33.37 0.32 2.66
N LEU A 114 32.59 -0.39 1.84
CA LEU A 114 31.88 -1.62 2.19
C LEU A 114 32.79 -2.57 2.99
N PRO A 115 32.61 -2.70 4.32
CA PRO A 115 33.37 -3.67 5.09
C PRO A 115 32.71 -5.04 4.88
N ASN A 116 33.46 -5.94 4.24
CA ASN A 116 33.23 -7.38 4.15
C ASN A 116 31.88 -7.85 3.56
N THR A 117 31.96 -8.32 2.32
CA THR A 117 31.03 -9.32 1.80
C THR A 117 31.21 -10.64 2.59
N PRO A 118 30.14 -11.24 3.14
CA PRO A 118 30.21 -12.59 3.67
C PRO A 118 30.42 -13.59 2.52
N LYS A 119 31.41 -14.48 2.68
CA LYS A 119 31.69 -15.57 1.73
C LYS A 119 30.48 -16.52 1.65
N PRO A 120 30.05 -16.94 0.45
CA PRO A 120 28.93 -17.87 0.32
C PRO A 120 29.30 -19.24 0.89
N ARG A 121 28.36 -19.85 1.61
CA ARG A 121 28.33 -21.29 1.84
C ARG A 121 27.53 -21.95 0.73
#